data_AF-A0A1C4ZVV5-F1
#
_entry.id   AF-A0A1C4ZVV5-F1
#
_cell.length_a   1.000
_cell.length_b   1.000
_cell.length_c   1.000
_cell.angle_alpha   90.00
_cell.angle_beta   90.00
_cell.angle_gamma   90.00
#
_symmetry.space_group_name_H-M   'P 1'
#
loop_
_entity.id
_entity.type
_entity.pdbx_description
1 polymer ?
#
loop_
_entity_poly.entity_id
_entity_poly.type
_entity_poly.pdbx_seq_one_letter_code
_entity_poly.pdbx_strand_id
1 'polypeptide(L)'
;MHEYADFDDFVARTRSATLARAVMYCGRRPDAEDAVQEAYLAAYLHWSELREPRAWVETTVRRRFAREAGRWWSRWRRTELEVPVSATSTPDEEAAAVAVLRSVGLLPPRQRQVLIMICLEGLTYRQVADEVGISVGAVGANLAKARERLAVLLGLAAEPHRAGDPLVAGVLTRSGPEGMSGYGEDALAAALRRTERWLARGFDADRASAQRLRAALDRQRDEHR
;
A
#
# COMPACT_ATOMS: atom_id res chain seq x y z
N MET A 1 5.20 -26.90 5.33
CA MET A 1 3.73 -26.93 5.45
C MET A 1 3.29 -25.49 5.47
N HIS A 2 2.50 -25.07 4.48
CA HIS A 2 2.03 -23.68 4.42
C HIS A 2 1.10 -23.39 5.60
N GLU A 3 1.00 -22.14 6.03
CA GLU A 3 -0.04 -21.68 6.98
C GLU A 3 -1.47 -21.79 6.40
N TYR A 4 -1.57 -22.18 5.13
CA TYR A 4 -2.79 -22.29 4.35
C TYR A 4 -3.05 -23.75 4.00
N ALA A 5 -4.32 -24.16 4.03
CA ALA A 5 -4.70 -25.54 3.73
C ALA A 5 -4.37 -25.93 2.28
N ASP A 6 -4.66 -25.01 1.36
CA ASP A 6 -4.36 -25.11 -0.06
C ASP A 6 -4.29 -23.70 -0.70
N PHE A 7 -4.19 -23.66 -2.03
CA PHE A 7 -4.15 -22.39 -2.77
C PHE A 7 -5.47 -21.60 -2.67
N ASP A 8 -6.62 -22.27 -2.63
CA ASP A 8 -7.92 -21.60 -2.59
C ASP A 8 -8.15 -20.95 -1.21
N ASP A 9 -7.76 -21.62 -0.12
CA ASP A 9 -7.71 -21.04 1.23
C ASP A 9 -6.77 -19.82 1.28
N PHE A 10 -5.58 -19.93 0.67
CA PHE A 10 -4.64 -18.81 0.58
C PHE A 10 -5.26 -17.59 -0.10
N VAL A 11 -5.85 -17.76 -1.30
CA VAL A 11 -6.52 -16.69 -2.03
C VAL A 11 -7.66 -16.10 -1.20
N ALA A 12 -8.52 -16.95 -0.62
CA ALA A 12 -9.66 -16.50 0.18
C ALA A 12 -9.25 -15.65 1.38
N ARG A 13 -8.15 -16.02 2.05
CA ARG A 13 -7.67 -15.32 3.26
C ARG A 13 -6.88 -14.04 2.99
N THR A 14 -6.29 -13.88 1.81
CA THR A 14 -5.32 -12.81 1.57
C THR A 14 -5.73 -11.80 0.49
N ARG A 15 -6.56 -12.19 -0.48
CA ARG A 15 -6.90 -11.38 -1.67
C ARG A 15 -7.34 -9.95 -1.35
N SER A 16 -8.28 -9.80 -0.41
CA SER A 16 -8.89 -8.48 -0.15
C SER A 16 -7.91 -7.50 0.50
N ALA A 17 -7.03 -7.98 1.39
CA ALA A 17 -5.95 -7.17 1.93
C ALA A 17 -4.91 -6.82 0.84
N THR A 18 -4.56 -7.78 -0.03
CA THR A 18 -3.65 -7.51 -1.16
C THR A 18 -4.24 -6.46 -2.11
N LEU A 19 -5.53 -6.55 -2.44
CA LEU A 19 -6.22 -5.56 -3.28
C LEU A 19 -6.29 -4.18 -2.63
N ALA A 20 -6.58 -4.12 -1.33
CA ALA A 20 -6.58 -2.87 -0.58
C ALA A 20 -5.23 -2.16 -0.69
N ARG A 21 -4.12 -2.86 -0.44
CA ARG A 21 -2.76 -2.32 -0.57
C ARG A 21 -2.44 -1.92 -2.01
N ALA A 22 -2.83 -2.74 -2.99
CA ALA A 22 -2.64 -2.45 -4.40
C ALA A 22 -3.32 -1.13 -4.81
N VAL A 23 -4.56 -0.89 -4.36
CA VAL A 23 -5.23 0.41 -4.54
C VAL A 23 -4.46 1.53 -3.86
N MET A 24 -3.92 1.32 -2.66
CA MET A 24 -3.07 2.33 -2.00
C MET A 24 -1.74 2.58 -2.75
N TYR A 25 -1.30 1.69 -3.63
CA TYR A 25 -0.12 1.91 -4.48
C TYR A 25 -0.41 2.68 -5.78
N CYS A 26 -1.57 2.47 -6.41
CA CYS A 26 -1.87 3.00 -7.76
C CYS A 26 -3.09 3.93 -7.84
N GLY A 27 -3.95 3.93 -6.83
CA GLY A 27 -5.16 4.77 -6.76
C GLY A 27 -6.32 4.32 -7.64
N ARG A 28 -6.18 3.20 -8.35
CA ARG A 28 -7.14 2.75 -9.35
C ARG A 28 -7.45 1.28 -9.15
N ARG A 29 -8.73 0.99 -8.93
CA ARG A 29 -9.21 -0.36 -8.74
C ARG A 29 -8.90 -1.30 -9.93
N PRO A 30 -9.14 -0.95 -11.21
CA PRO A 30 -8.85 -1.87 -12.31
C PRO A 30 -7.37 -2.25 -12.38
N ASP A 31 -6.47 -1.26 -12.25
CA ASP A 31 -5.03 -1.48 -12.27
C ASP A 31 -4.58 -2.35 -11.07
N ALA A 32 -5.25 -2.21 -9.92
CA ALA A 32 -5.03 -3.03 -8.73
C ALA A 32 -5.53 -4.47 -8.92
N GLU A 33 -6.73 -4.65 -9.47
CA GLU A 33 -7.30 -5.97 -9.75
C GLU A 33 -6.44 -6.76 -10.74
N ASP A 34 -5.98 -6.12 -11.82
CA ASP A 34 -5.10 -6.74 -12.81
C ASP A 34 -3.76 -7.17 -12.19
N ALA A 35 -3.12 -6.27 -11.43
CA ALA A 35 -1.84 -6.57 -10.77
C ALA A 35 -1.95 -7.73 -9.80
N VAL A 36 -3.04 -7.77 -9.02
CA VAL A 36 -3.28 -8.83 -8.05
C VAL A 36 -3.65 -10.14 -8.73
N GLN A 37 -4.48 -10.11 -9.77
CA GLN A 37 -4.84 -11.29 -10.54
C GLN A 37 -3.61 -11.95 -11.15
N GLU A 38 -2.75 -11.18 -11.81
CA GLU A 38 -1.50 -11.71 -12.37
C GLU A 38 -0.60 -12.33 -11.30
N ALA A 39 -0.50 -11.70 -10.12
CA ALA A 39 0.31 -12.22 -9.03
C ALA A 39 -0.24 -13.55 -8.49
N TYR A 40 -1.55 -13.69 -8.30
CA TYR A 40 -2.15 -14.96 -7.88
C TYR A 40 -2.04 -16.05 -8.96
N LEU A 41 -2.23 -15.70 -10.24
CA LEU A 41 -2.05 -16.65 -11.34
C LEU A 41 -0.60 -17.17 -11.40
N ALA A 42 0.38 -16.29 -11.28
CA ALA A 42 1.77 -16.69 -11.24
C ALA A 42 2.12 -17.49 -9.97
N ALA A 43 1.53 -17.16 -8.82
CA ALA A 43 1.69 -17.93 -7.59
C ALA A 43 1.07 -19.34 -7.71
N TYR A 44 -0.04 -19.47 -8.43
CA TYR A 44 -0.69 -20.77 -8.68
C TYR A 44 0.26 -21.72 -9.43
N LEU A 45 0.96 -21.23 -10.45
CA LEU A 45 1.89 -22.02 -11.26
C LEU A 45 3.09 -22.56 -10.47
N HIS A 46 3.48 -21.87 -9.39
CA HIS A 46 4.63 -22.24 -8.56
C HIS A 46 4.22 -22.70 -7.16
N TRP A 47 2.94 -23.00 -6.95
CA TRP A 47 2.36 -23.14 -5.60
C TRP A 47 3.11 -24.16 -4.73
N SER A 48 3.47 -25.31 -5.29
CA SER A 48 4.17 -26.39 -4.60
C SER A 48 5.60 -26.03 -4.15
N GLU A 49 6.22 -25.02 -4.76
CA GLU A 49 7.59 -24.59 -4.49
C GLU A 49 7.67 -23.36 -3.58
N LEU A 50 6.59 -22.58 -3.52
CA LEU A 50 6.54 -21.36 -2.71
C LEU A 50 6.63 -21.72 -1.22
N ARG A 51 7.54 -21.10 -0.48
CA ARG A 51 7.58 -21.27 1.00
C ARG A 51 6.78 -20.19 1.71
N GLU A 52 6.85 -18.97 1.19
CA GLU A 52 6.20 -17.77 1.73
C GLU A 52 5.28 -17.14 0.68
N PRO A 53 4.15 -17.79 0.34
CA PRO A 53 3.31 -17.37 -0.79
C PRO A 53 2.76 -15.95 -0.63
N ARG A 54 2.42 -15.53 0.60
CA ARG A 54 1.96 -14.17 0.89
C ARG A 54 3.03 -13.12 0.55
N ALA A 55 4.24 -13.29 1.09
CA ALA A 55 5.34 -12.37 0.84
C ALA A 55 5.72 -12.34 -0.65
N TRP A 56 5.63 -13.48 -1.33
CA TRP A 56 5.86 -13.58 -2.77
C TRP A 56 4.83 -12.79 -3.57
N VAL A 57 3.53 -12.97 -3.30
CA VAL A 57 2.45 -12.22 -3.99
C VAL A 57 2.58 -10.72 -3.73
N GLU A 58 2.78 -10.31 -2.47
CA GLU A 58 2.96 -8.90 -2.10
C GLU A 58 4.17 -8.28 -2.85
N THR A 59 5.28 -9.01 -2.93
CA THR A 59 6.48 -8.60 -3.68
C THR A 59 6.21 -8.49 -5.19
N THR A 60 5.52 -9.46 -5.79
CA THR A 60 5.18 -9.45 -7.22
C THR A 60 4.30 -8.25 -7.57
N VAL A 61 3.27 -8.00 -6.77
CA VAL A 61 2.37 -6.84 -6.91
C VAL A 61 3.16 -5.52 -6.81
N ARG A 62 4.01 -5.40 -5.79
CA ARG A 62 4.81 -4.20 -5.53
C ARG A 62 5.82 -3.91 -6.64
N ARG A 63 6.48 -4.92 -7.18
CA ARG A 63 7.43 -4.78 -8.30
C ARG A 63 6.73 -4.31 -9.57
N ARG A 64 5.52 -4.81 -9.85
CA ARG A 64 4.67 -4.24 -10.90
C ARG A 64 4.40 -2.77 -10.60
N PHE A 65 4.04 -2.44 -9.35
CA PHE A 65 3.80 -1.05 -8.97
C PHE A 65 5.02 -0.11 -9.07
N ALA A 66 6.22 -0.64 -8.89
CA ALA A 66 7.45 0.11 -9.09
C ALA A 66 7.78 0.38 -10.56
N ARG A 67 7.54 -0.60 -11.43
CA ARG A 67 7.83 -0.49 -12.88
C ARG A 67 6.97 0.57 -13.56
N GLU A 68 5.73 0.78 -13.11
CA GLU A 68 4.82 1.76 -13.73
C GLU A 68 4.52 2.99 -12.86
N ALA A 69 5.31 3.18 -11.80
CA ALA A 69 5.17 4.27 -10.84
C ALA A 69 4.95 5.65 -11.47
N GLY A 70 5.70 5.98 -12.54
CA GLY A 70 5.55 7.25 -13.27
C GLY A 70 4.21 7.38 -14.01
N ARG A 71 3.71 6.30 -14.62
CA ARG A 71 2.41 6.29 -15.32
C ARG A 71 1.28 6.51 -14.33
N TRP A 72 1.27 5.78 -13.22
CA TRP A 72 0.20 5.89 -12.24
C TRP A 72 0.20 7.20 -11.47
N TRP A 73 1.37 7.77 -11.19
CA TRP A 73 1.40 9.06 -10.50
C TRP A 73 0.73 10.18 -11.30
N SER A 74 0.95 10.20 -12.62
CA SER A 74 0.28 11.16 -13.50
C SER A 74 -1.23 10.92 -13.57
N ARG A 75 -1.65 9.65 -13.63
CA ARG A 75 -3.08 9.28 -13.69
C ARG A 75 -3.82 9.56 -12.40
N TRP A 76 -3.23 9.24 -11.25
CA TRP A 76 -3.89 9.44 -9.95
C TRP A 76 -4.31 10.89 -9.72
N ARG A 77 -3.51 11.85 -10.18
CA ARG A 77 -3.87 13.29 -10.14
C ARG A 77 -5.11 13.66 -10.96
N ARG A 78 -5.56 12.79 -11.87
CA ARG A 78 -6.64 13.03 -12.84
C ARG A 78 -7.79 12.04 -12.72
N THR A 79 -7.71 11.08 -11.80
CA THR A 79 -8.68 9.97 -11.71
C THR A 79 -9.52 10.10 -10.45
N GLU A 80 -10.82 9.87 -10.60
CA GLU A 80 -11.74 9.68 -9.48
C GLU A 80 -11.45 8.35 -8.78
N LEU A 81 -11.46 8.36 -7.45
CA LEU A 81 -11.21 7.18 -6.64
C LEU A 81 -12.42 6.25 -6.70
N GLU A 82 -12.34 5.23 -7.55
CA GLU A 82 -13.32 4.16 -7.61
C GLU A 82 -12.89 3.01 -6.70
N VAL A 83 -13.50 2.91 -5.52
CA VAL A 83 -13.25 1.84 -4.54
C VAL A 83 -14.57 1.27 -4.04
N PRO A 84 -14.68 -0.05 -3.83
CA PRO A 84 -15.91 -0.63 -3.31
C PRO A 84 -16.12 -0.18 -1.86
N VAL A 85 -17.31 0.33 -1.57
CA VAL A 85 -17.73 0.69 -0.21
C VAL A 85 -18.47 -0.48 0.39
N SER A 86 -18.08 -0.88 1.60
CA SER A 86 -18.81 -1.91 2.34
C SER A 86 -20.18 -1.39 2.79
N ALA A 87 -21.24 -2.21 2.70
CA ALA A 87 -22.58 -1.83 3.15
C ALA A 87 -22.67 -1.52 4.66
N THR A 88 -21.67 -1.94 5.44
CA THR A 88 -21.56 -1.65 6.88
C THR A 88 -20.70 -0.42 7.17
N SER A 89 -20.16 0.25 6.15
CA SER A 89 -19.40 1.49 6.32
C SER A 89 -20.32 2.63 6.71
N THR A 90 -19.91 3.40 7.71
CA THR A 90 -20.57 4.68 7.99
C THR A 90 -20.06 5.76 7.02
N PRO A 91 -20.82 6.86 6.81
CA PRO A 91 -20.37 7.99 6.01
C PRO A 91 -19.05 8.61 6.53
N ASP A 92 -18.86 8.66 7.85
CA ASP A 92 -17.63 9.21 8.46
C ASP A 92 -16.42 8.31 8.23
N GLU A 93 -16.60 6.98 8.32
CA GLU A 93 -15.53 6.02 8.00
C GLU A 93 -15.10 6.14 6.54
N GLU A 94 -16.07 6.24 5.63
CA GLU A 94 -15.83 6.43 4.19
C GLU A 94 -15.10 7.75 3.93
N ALA A 95 -15.60 8.87 4.47
CA ALA A 95 -14.98 10.18 4.31
C ALA A 95 -13.52 10.19 4.80
N ALA A 96 -13.25 9.59 5.96
CA ALA A 96 -11.90 9.47 6.50
C ALA A 96 -11.01 8.58 5.61
N ALA A 97 -11.51 7.43 5.15
CA ALA A 97 -10.77 6.53 4.28
C ALA A 97 -10.43 7.18 2.94
N VAL A 98 -11.39 7.87 2.32
CA VAL A 98 -11.22 8.60 1.06
C VAL A 98 -10.21 9.76 1.21
N ALA A 99 -10.25 10.50 2.32
CA ALA A 99 -9.27 11.55 2.61
C ALA A 99 -7.84 10.99 2.69
N VAL A 100 -7.65 9.84 3.35
CA VAL A 100 -6.35 9.15 3.41
C VAL A 100 -5.92 8.68 2.01
N LEU A 101 -6.82 8.05 1.23
CA LEU A 101 -6.49 7.57 -0.11
C LEU A 101 -6.06 8.69 -1.05
N ARG A 102 -6.79 9.81 -1.04
CA ARG A 102 -6.43 11.01 -1.80
C ARG A 102 -5.07 11.54 -1.37
N SER A 103 -4.83 11.63 -0.06
CA SER A 103 -3.56 12.13 0.49
C SER A 103 -2.37 11.25 0.12
N VAL A 104 -2.52 9.92 0.21
CA VAL A 104 -1.52 8.94 -0.23
C VAL A 104 -1.25 9.06 -1.74
N GLY A 105 -2.29 9.31 -2.53
CA GLY A 105 -2.16 9.51 -3.98
C GLY A 105 -1.34 10.73 -4.38
N LEU A 106 -1.30 11.76 -3.53
CA LEU A 106 -0.52 12.99 -3.74
C LEU A 106 0.95 12.86 -3.36
N LEU A 107 1.36 11.72 -2.81
CA LEU A 107 2.76 11.45 -2.51
C LEU A 107 3.55 11.12 -3.79
N PRO A 108 4.79 11.62 -3.92
CA PRO A 108 5.75 11.11 -4.89
C PRO A 108 5.87 9.58 -4.81
N PRO A 109 6.08 8.87 -5.93
CA PRO A 109 5.98 7.41 -5.96
C PRO A 109 6.91 6.70 -4.98
N ARG A 110 8.14 7.20 -4.83
CA ARG A 110 9.13 6.60 -3.92
C ARG A 110 8.73 6.76 -2.45
N GLN A 111 8.21 7.92 -2.07
CA GLN A 111 7.72 8.20 -0.72
C GLN A 111 6.53 7.31 -0.39
N ARG A 112 5.58 7.19 -1.32
CA ARG A 112 4.43 6.30 -1.21
C ARG A 112 4.85 4.83 -1.05
N GLN A 113 5.81 4.38 -1.85
CA GLN A 113 6.30 3.00 -1.78
C GLN A 113 6.89 2.67 -0.41
N VAL A 114 7.81 3.50 0.05
CA VAL A 114 8.46 3.34 1.36
C VAL A 114 7.43 3.37 2.49
N LEU A 115 6.48 4.31 2.44
CA LEU A 115 5.42 4.43 3.43
C LEU A 115 4.58 3.16 3.53
N ILE A 116 4.10 2.62 2.40
CA ILE A 116 3.24 1.43 2.40
C ILE A 116 4.00 0.20 2.89
N MET A 117 5.23 -0.02 2.39
CA MET A 117 6.05 -1.16 2.80
C MET A 117 6.32 -1.17 4.30
N ILE A 118 6.58 -0.01 4.91
CA ILE A 118 6.89 0.07 6.34
C ILE A 118 5.63 0.07 7.20
N CYS A 119 4.65 0.92 6.87
CA CYS A 119 3.50 1.15 7.76
C CYS A 119 2.39 0.10 7.63
N LEU A 120 2.26 -0.57 6.47
CA LEU A 120 1.20 -1.54 6.18
C LEU A 120 1.74 -2.97 6.01
N GLU A 121 2.88 -3.13 5.36
CA GLU A 121 3.48 -4.46 5.15
C GLU A 121 4.45 -4.88 6.27
N GLY A 122 4.88 -3.93 7.12
CA GLY A 122 5.75 -4.22 8.27
C GLY A 122 7.20 -4.53 7.90
N LEU A 123 7.65 -4.16 6.70
CA LEU A 123 9.03 -4.37 6.28
C LEU A 123 9.98 -3.48 7.08
N THR A 124 11.15 -4.04 7.41
CA THR A 124 12.26 -3.29 8.00
C THR A 124 12.87 -2.32 6.98
N TYR A 125 13.55 -1.28 7.46
CA TYR A 125 14.19 -0.30 6.57
C TYR A 125 15.23 -0.95 5.65
N ARG A 126 15.88 -2.04 6.11
CA ARG A 126 16.83 -2.81 5.31
C ARG A 126 16.14 -3.57 4.18
N GLN A 127 15.06 -4.29 4.49
CA GLN A 127 14.27 -4.98 3.46
C GLN A 127 13.72 -4.01 2.40
N VAL A 128 13.27 -2.82 2.83
CA VAL A 128 12.83 -1.77 1.89
C VAL A 128 13.99 -1.26 1.06
N ALA A 129 15.15 -0.99 1.67
CA ALA A 129 16.35 -0.54 0.95
C ALA A 129 16.75 -1.52 -0.17
N ASP A 130 16.79 -2.82 0.16
CA ASP A 130 17.17 -3.89 -0.76
C ASP A 130 16.15 -4.05 -1.90
N GLU A 131 14.85 -4.00 -1.59
CA GLU A 131 13.79 -4.14 -2.58
C GLU A 131 13.69 -2.92 -3.53
N VAL A 132 13.93 -1.72 -3.00
CA VAL A 132 13.73 -0.44 -3.70
C VAL A 132 14.99 0.02 -4.43
N GLY A 133 16.17 -0.50 -4.03
CA GLY A 133 17.47 -0.17 -4.61
C GLY A 133 18.02 1.18 -4.13
N ILE A 134 17.85 1.51 -2.85
CA ILE A 134 18.32 2.76 -2.23
C ILE A 134 19.00 2.50 -0.88
N SER A 135 19.72 3.48 -0.32
CA SER A 135 20.33 3.32 1.01
C SER A 135 19.30 3.31 2.14
N VAL A 136 19.60 2.65 3.26
CA VAL A 136 18.76 2.67 4.48
C VAL A 136 18.48 4.10 4.96
N GLY A 137 19.48 4.99 4.87
CA GLY A 137 19.29 6.42 5.18
C GLY A 137 18.31 7.10 4.23
N ALA A 138 18.35 6.76 2.93
CA ALA A 138 17.38 7.27 1.96
C ALA A 138 15.97 6.72 2.20
N VAL A 139 15.82 5.49 2.69
CA VAL A 139 14.53 4.95 3.15
C VAL A 139 13.97 5.82 4.27
N GLY A 140 14.75 6.07 5.32
CA GLY A 140 14.34 6.93 6.45
C GLY A 140 13.94 8.35 6.00
N ALA A 141 14.73 8.97 5.11
CA ALA A 141 14.44 10.29 4.58
C ALA A 141 13.16 10.33 3.72
N ASN A 142 12.90 9.29 2.91
CA ASN A 142 11.66 9.20 2.14
C ASN A 142 10.44 8.97 3.05
N LEU A 143 10.58 8.14 4.08
CA LEU A 143 9.51 7.90 5.05
C LEU A 143 9.16 9.17 5.83
N ALA A 144 10.16 9.91 6.33
CA ALA A 144 9.94 11.17 7.05
C ALA A 144 9.17 12.18 6.17
N LYS A 145 9.62 12.39 4.93
CA LYS A 145 8.93 13.26 3.95
C LYS A 145 7.51 12.82 3.63
N ALA A 146 7.28 11.51 3.51
CA ALA A 146 5.95 10.96 3.28
C ALA A 146 5.01 11.29 4.46
N ARG A 147 5.51 11.10 5.69
CA ARG A 147 4.76 11.36 6.93
C ARG A 147 4.43 12.83 7.11
N GLU A 148 5.42 13.71 6.95
CA GLU A 148 5.22 15.17 7.01
C GLU A 148 4.15 15.63 6.01
N ARG A 149 4.25 15.16 4.77
CA ARG A 149 3.30 15.53 3.72
C ARG A 149 1.89 15.00 4.01
N LEU A 150 1.75 13.77 4.52
CA LEU A 150 0.45 13.25 4.93
C LEU A 150 -0.13 13.97 6.14
N ALA A 151 0.70 14.33 7.13
CA ALA A 151 0.24 15.08 8.29
C ALA A 151 -0.37 16.43 7.88
N VAL A 152 0.27 17.15 6.94
CA VAL A 152 -0.26 18.39 6.38
C VAL A 152 -1.55 18.14 5.59
N LEU A 153 -1.57 17.15 4.70
CA LEU A 153 -2.73 16.86 3.85
C LEU A 153 -3.97 16.41 4.65
N LEU A 154 -3.76 15.75 5.79
CA LEU A 154 -4.83 15.28 6.67
C LEU A 154 -5.19 16.28 7.77
N GLY A 155 -4.55 17.47 7.81
CA GLY A 155 -4.78 18.46 8.86
C GLY A 155 -4.36 18.00 10.26
N LEU A 156 -3.45 17.02 10.34
CA LEU A 156 -2.91 16.47 11.59
C LEU A 156 -1.70 17.26 12.09
N ALA A 157 -1.08 18.07 11.24
CA ALA A 157 -0.06 19.02 11.63
C ALA A 157 -0.73 20.28 12.20
N ALA A 158 -0.25 20.76 13.35
CA ALA A 158 -0.49 22.16 13.73
C ALA A 158 0.06 23.06 12.60
N GLU A 159 -0.71 24.10 12.24
CA GLU A 159 -0.40 25.09 11.19
C GLU A 159 1.12 25.24 10.93
N PRO A 160 1.60 25.02 9.68
CA PRO A 160 3.01 25.18 9.41
C PRO A 160 3.40 26.63 9.69
N HIS A 161 4.34 26.84 10.61
CA HIS A 161 5.04 28.11 10.74
C HIS A 161 5.53 28.51 9.34
N ARG A 162 4.99 29.62 8.82
CA ARG A 162 5.21 30.05 7.44
C ARG A 162 6.71 30.09 7.15
N ALA A 163 7.15 29.27 6.19
CA ALA A 163 8.50 29.30 5.65
C ALA A 163 8.76 30.68 5.03
N GLY A 164 9.52 31.50 5.74
CA GLY A 164 9.86 32.87 5.34
C GLY A 164 11.08 33.44 6.05
N ASP A 165 11.97 32.62 6.61
CA ASP A 165 13.21 33.11 7.23
C ASP A 165 14.45 32.37 6.71
N PRO A 166 15.34 33.06 5.93
CA PRO A 166 16.46 32.43 5.25
C PRO A 166 17.71 32.35 6.14
N LEU A 167 17.65 31.73 7.33
CA LEU A 167 18.83 31.48 8.17
C LEU A 167 18.71 30.20 9.01
N VAL A 168 18.68 29.03 8.35
CA VAL A 168 19.22 27.79 8.97
C VAL A 168 19.91 26.91 7.92
N ALA A 169 20.84 27.51 7.19
CA ALA A 169 21.90 26.77 6.54
C ALA A 169 22.94 26.44 7.62
N GLY A 170 23.01 25.17 8.03
CA GLY A 170 24.17 24.62 8.72
C GLY A 170 23.93 24.13 10.14
N VAL A 171 23.25 22.99 10.29
CA VAL A 171 23.65 21.94 11.25
C VAL A 171 23.31 20.58 10.64
N LEU A 172 24.17 20.08 9.76
CA LEU A 172 24.28 18.65 9.50
C LEU A 172 25.54 18.17 10.20
N THR A 173 25.45 17.87 11.50
CA THR A 173 26.25 16.81 12.14
C THR A 173 25.88 16.63 13.61
N ARG A 174 25.66 15.35 13.93
CA ARG A 174 25.61 14.68 15.24
C ARG A 174 24.27 14.63 15.99
N SER A 175 23.99 13.39 16.39
CA SER A 175 23.07 12.93 17.43
C SER A 175 21.59 13.08 17.12
N GLY A 176 20.96 11.94 16.77
CA GLY A 176 19.51 11.83 16.75
C GLY A 176 18.93 11.99 18.16
N PRO A 177 17.71 12.53 18.30
CA PRO A 177 16.93 12.38 19.51
C PRO A 177 15.88 11.28 19.29
N GLU A 178 16.09 10.15 19.96
CA GLU A 178 14.99 9.27 20.35
C GLU A 178 14.07 10.05 21.30
N GLY A 179 12.75 9.99 21.07
CA GLY A 179 11.77 10.39 22.08
C GLY A 179 11.16 11.78 21.96
N MET A 180 10.55 12.13 20.82
CA MET A 180 9.47 13.15 20.81
C MET A 180 8.45 13.06 19.64
N SER A 181 8.48 11.99 18.82
CA SER A 181 7.67 11.84 17.58
C SER A 181 6.44 10.90 17.73
N GLY A 182 6.27 10.27 18.89
CA GLY A 182 5.42 9.07 19.04
C GLY A 182 3.93 9.24 18.72
N TYR A 183 3.33 10.40 19.04
CA TYR A 183 1.88 10.57 18.90
C TYR A 183 1.41 10.73 17.43
N GLY A 184 2.23 11.31 16.56
CA GLY A 184 1.88 11.50 15.15
C GLY A 184 2.15 10.28 14.27
N GLU A 185 3.25 9.55 14.56
CA GLU A 185 3.63 8.36 13.81
C GLU A 185 2.62 7.21 14.00
N ASP A 186 2.17 7.00 15.23
CA ASP A 186 1.17 5.97 15.54
C ASP A 186 -0.21 6.32 14.98
N ALA A 187 -0.60 7.60 15.03
CA ALA A 187 -1.88 8.06 14.49
C ALA A 187 -1.96 7.90 12.96
N LEU A 188 -0.89 8.28 12.23
CA LEU A 188 -0.85 8.12 10.78
C LEU A 188 -0.85 6.65 10.38
N ALA A 189 -0.02 5.83 11.02
CA ALA A 189 0.02 4.40 10.75
C ALA A 189 -1.32 3.72 11.08
N ALA A 190 -2.00 4.15 12.15
CA ALA A 190 -3.34 3.71 12.49
C ALA A 190 -4.39 4.13 11.44
N ALA A 191 -4.30 5.36 10.92
CA ALA A 191 -5.18 5.85 9.86
C ALA A 191 -4.99 5.02 8.57
N LEU A 192 -3.75 4.80 8.14
CA LEU A 192 -3.43 3.95 6.98
C LEU A 192 -3.99 2.53 7.15
N ARG A 193 -3.78 1.90 8.32
CA ARG A 193 -4.32 0.55 8.61
C ARG A 193 -5.84 0.53 8.68
N ARG A 194 -6.48 1.60 9.15
CA ARG A 194 -7.95 1.71 9.16
C ARG A 194 -8.48 1.78 7.73
N THR A 195 -7.85 2.59 6.88
CA THR A 195 -8.17 2.68 5.45
C THR A 195 -7.97 1.36 4.71
N GLU A 196 -6.85 0.66 4.96
CA GLU A 196 -6.60 -0.68 4.40
C GLU A 196 -7.71 -1.67 4.79
N ARG A 197 -8.08 -1.72 6.08
CA ARG A 197 -9.17 -2.59 6.54
C ARG A 197 -10.52 -2.21 5.93
N TRP A 198 -10.79 -0.91 5.82
CA TRP A 198 -12.02 -0.42 5.19
C TRP A 198 -12.12 -0.86 3.72
N LEU A 199 -11.03 -0.71 2.95
CA LEU A 199 -10.94 -1.20 1.58
C LEU A 199 -11.10 -2.72 1.50
N ALA A 200 -10.43 -3.46 2.37
CA ALA A 200 -10.51 -4.92 2.40
C ALA A 200 -11.94 -5.40 2.63
N ARG A 201 -12.68 -4.79 3.58
CA ARG A 201 -14.12 -5.09 3.78
C ARG A 201 -14.96 -4.79 2.54
N GLY A 202 -14.66 -3.70 1.83
CA GLY A 202 -15.29 -3.38 0.56
C GLY A 202 -15.06 -4.46 -0.49
N PHE A 203 -13.80 -4.93 -0.64
CA PHE A 203 -13.46 -5.99 -1.58
C PHE A 203 -14.01 -7.37 -1.19
N ASP A 204 -14.14 -7.67 0.10
CA ASP A 204 -14.77 -8.90 0.60
C ASP A 204 -16.27 -8.94 0.24
N ALA A 205 -16.95 -7.80 0.32
CA ALA A 205 -18.35 -7.68 -0.07
C ALA A 205 -18.55 -7.73 -1.61
N ASP A 206 -17.49 -7.48 -2.39
CA ASP A 206 -17.53 -7.45 -3.85
C ASP A 206 -17.44 -8.86 -4.46
N ARG A 207 -18.61 -9.50 -4.58
CA ARG A 207 -18.74 -10.82 -5.21
C ARG A 207 -18.27 -10.86 -6.66
N ALA A 208 -18.41 -9.78 -7.42
CA ALA A 208 -18.03 -9.74 -8.83
C ALA A 208 -16.50 -9.77 -8.98
N SER A 209 -15.78 -9.02 -8.15
CA SER A 209 -14.31 -9.05 -8.10
C SER A 209 -13.79 -10.45 -7.72
N ALA A 210 -14.41 -11.08 -6.71
CA ALA A 210 -14.04 -12.43 -6.30
C ALA A 210 -14.31 -13.49 -7.38
N GLN A 211 -15.45 -13.41 -8.07
CA GLN A 211 -15.82 -14.31 -9.16
C GLN A 211 -14.88 -14.18 -10.37
N ARG A 212 -14.46 -12.95 -10.72
CA ARG A 212 -13.50 -12.72 -11.82
C ARG A 212 -12.17 -13.43 -11.58
N LEU A 213 -11.61 -13.31 -10.38
CA LEU A 213 -10.36 -14.00 -10.03
C LEU A 213 -10.54 -15.52 -10.06
N ARG A 214 -11.61 -16.06 -9.47
CA ARG A 214 -11.90 -17.50 -9.51
C ARG A 214 -11.99 -18.03 -10.92
N ALA A 215 -12.77 -17.36 -11.78
CA ALA A 215 -12.90 -17.76 -13.18
C ALA A 215 -11.55 -17.70 -13.94
N ALA A 216 -10.66 -16.76 -13.60
CA ALA A 216 -9.33 -16.72 -14.18
C ALA A 216 -8.45 -17.89 -13.70
N LEU A 217 -8.51 -18.23 -12.41
CA LEU A 217 -7.80 -19.38 -11.84
C LEU A 217 -8.30 -20.71 -12.41
N ASP A 218 -9.61 -20.86 -12.63
CA ASP A 218 -10.19 -22.05 -13.22
C ASP A 218 -9.75 -22.23 -14.69
N ARG A 219 -9.73 -21.15 -15.48
CA ARG A 219 -9.15 -21.20 -16.84
C ARG A 219 -7.67 -21.60 -16.81
N GLN A 220 -6.88 -21.03 -15.89
CA GLN A 220 -5.47 -21.39 -15.75
C GLN A 220 -5.29 -22.87 -15.36
N ARG A 221 -6.19 -23.42 -14.53
CA ARG A 221 -6.18 -24.84 -14.15
C ARG A 221 -6.42 -25.74 -15.35
N ASP A 222 -7.38 -25.39 -16.20
CA ASP A 222 -7.75 -26.17 -17.37
C ASP A 222 -6.63 -26.16 -18.43
N GLU A 223 -5.89 -25.06 -18.57
CA GLU A 223 -4.75 -24.95 -19.50
C GLU A 223 -3.52 -25.77 -19.09
N HIS A 224 -3.38 -26.11 -17.80
CA HIS A 224 -2.21 -26.81 -17.24
C HIS A 224 -2.51 -28.24 -16.75
N ARG A 225 -3.70 -28.78 -17.05
CA ARG A 225 -4.05 -30.19 -16.85
C ARG A 225 -3.68 -31.04 -18.06
#